data_AF-A0A1I4FGT8-F1
#
_entry.id   AF-A0A1I4FGT8-F1
#
_cell.length_a   1.000
_cell.length_b   1.000
_cell.length_c   1.000
_cell.angle_alpha   90.00
_cell.angle_beta   90.00
_cell.angle_gamma   90.00
#
_symmetry.space_group_name_H-M   'P 1'
#
loop_
_entity.id
_entity.type
_entity.pdbx_description
1 polymer ?
#
loop_
_entity_poly.entity_id
_entity_poly.type
_entity_poly.pdbx_seq_one_letter_code
_entity_poly.pdbx_strand_id
1 'polypeptide(L)'
;MIVIDETDKREFEKRLGNDLSLTLKALSPYRETMQGVAVKSTFNWYWLVDGLQEHGYNLQLVNTAAVNQYDGLKYSGDYHDAFHLAHLMRPGILPTEYIYPKAQRAIRDLLRRRLSLVRSASAQLISVQSQIWRSAGIRIKSETLRKPDFKTALLNGYTPQAVNAGLTVYAVIQREINALEQSAYQAVKLTKDFEILQTIRGVGKILGLTIMLEAGDIHRFTSAGNFAS
;
A
#
# COMPACT_ATOMS: atom_id res chain seq x y z
N MET A 1 -15.30 -9.68 15.35
CA MET A 1 -15.69 -10.76 14.42
C MET A 1 -17.16 -11.05 14.65
N ILE A 2 -17.92 -11.23 13.56
CA ILE A 2 -19.32 -11.62 13.59
C ILE A 2 -19.51 -12.77 12.61
N VAL A 3 -20.37 -13.73 12.96
CA VAL A 3 -20.88 -14.77 12.06
C VAL A 3 -22.40 -14.64 12.03
N ILE A 4 -22.97 -14.61 10.83
CA ILE A 4 -24.42 -14.59 10.61
C ILE A 4 -24.84 -15.80 9.79
N ASP A 5 -26.10 -16.20 9.95
CA ASP A 5 -26.75 -17.20 9.09
C ASP A 5 -27.40 -16.56 7.85
N GLU A 6 -28.09 -17.37 7.05
CA GLU A 6 -28.82 -16.94 5.85
C GLU A 6 -29.98 -15.96 6.12
N THR A 7 -30.43 -15.84 7.36
CA THR A 7 -31.54 -14.96 7.78
C THR A 7 -31.06 -13.66 8.47
N ASP A 8 -29.76 -13.37 8.44
CA ASP A 8 -29.10 -12.29 9.20
C ASP A 8 -29.10 -12.49 10.72
N LYS A 9 -29.40 -13.69 11.22
CA LYS A 9 -29.30 -13.97 12.65
C LYS A 9 -27.83 -14.08 13.04
N ARG A 10 -27.47 -13.42 14.15
CA ARG A 10 -26.10 -13.46 14.69
C ARG A 10 -25.87 -14.78 15.44
N GLU A 11 -25.04 -15.64 14.87
CA GLU A 11 -24.63 -16.90 15.48
C GLU A 11 -23.39 -16.73 16.38
N PHE A 12 -22.55 -15.72 16.08
CA PHE A 12 -21.38 -15.39 16.88
C PHE A 12 -21.08 -13.89 16.83
N GLU A 13 -20.71 -13.33 17.97
CA GLU A 13 -20.23 -11.95 18.07
C GLU A 13 -19.15 -11.85 19.15
N LYS A 14 -17.91 -11.55 18.75
CA LYS A 14 -16.81 -11.34 19.70
C LYS A 14 -15.67 -10.52 19.10
N ARG A 15 -15.09 -9.63 19.91
CA ARG A 15 -13.80 -9.01 19.62
C ARG A 15 -12.68 -9.99 19.92
N LEU A 16 -11.84 -10.26 18.92
CA LEU A 16 -10.69 -11.15 19.02
C LEU A 16 -9.40 -10.31 18.96
N GLY A 17 -8.34 -10.81 19.58
CA GLY A 17 -7.00 -10.25 19.41
C GLY A 17 -6.41 -10.58 18.04
N ASN A 18 -5.27 -9.97 17.72
CA ASN A 18 -4.51 -10.25 16.49
C ASN A 18 -3.77 -11.60 16.61
N ASP A 19 -4.54 -12.68 16.64
CA ASP A 19 -4.06 -14.06 16.75
C ASP A 19 -4.90 -14.94 15.81
N LEU A 20 -4.21 -15.59 14.86
CA LEU A 20 -4.85 -16.45 13.89
C LEU A 20 -5.50 -17.66 14.56
N SER A 21 -4.87 -18.25 15.57
CA SER A 21 -5.40 -19.42 16.28
C SER A 21 -6.71 -19.10 17.00
N LEU A 22 -6.85 -17.89 17.55
CA LEU A 22 -8.11 -17.44 18.14
C LEU A 22 -9.21 -17.31 17.09
N THR A 23 -8.88 -16.76 15.92
CA THR A 23 -9.82 -16.63 14.81
C THR A 23 -10.26 -18.00 14.29
N LEU A 24 -9.32 -18.90 14.04
CA LEU A 24 -9.60 -20.27 13.59
C LEU A 24 -10.47 -21.03 14.59
N LYS A 25 -10.16 -20.93 15.89
CA LYS A 25 -10.97 -21.55 16.96
C LYS A 25 -12.40 -20.98 17.00
N ALA A 26 -12.57 -19.69 16.74
CA ALA A 26 -13.88 -19.08 16.72
C ALA A 26 -14.68 -19.42 15.45
N LEU A 27 -14.01 -19.68 14.33
CA LEU A 27 -14.64 -20.10 13.07
C LEU A 27 -14.85 -21.61 12.95
N SER A 28 -14.17 -22.43 13.77
CA SER A 28 -14.23 -23.89 13.68
C SER A 28 -15.64 -24.48 13.80
N PRO A 29 -16.55 -23.97 14.66
CA PRO A 29 -17.91 -24.51 14.77
C PRO A 29 -18.73 -24.35 13.48
N TYR A 30 -18.36 -23.39 12.62
CA TYR A 30 -19.11 -23.02 11.42
C TYR A 30 -18.44 -23.51 10.13
N ARG A 31 -17.35 -24.30 10.23
CA ARG A 31 -16.49 -24.60 9.08
C ARG A 31 -17.22 -25.25 7.91
N GLU A 32 -18.14 -26.17 8.20
CA GLU A 32 -18.88 -26.91 7.17
C GLU A 32 -20.00 -26.08 6.52
N THR A 33 -20.54 -25.08 7.24
CA THR A 33 -21.64 -24.23 6.78
C THR A 33 -21.17 -22.87 6.25
N MET A 34 -19.91 -22.50 6.46
CA MET A 34 -19.35 -21.21 6.10
C MET A 34 -19.29 -21.02 4.57
N GLN A 35 -20.03 -20.05 4.05
CA GLN A 35 -20.02 -19.68 2.63
C GLN A 35 -18.82 -18.78 2.25
N GLY A 36 -18.38 -17.93 3.19
CA GLY A 36 -17.27 -17.03 2.97
C GLY A 36 -16.95 -16.18 4.18
N VAL A 37 -15.78 -15.55 4.17
CA VAL A 37 -15.30 -14.66 5.22
C VAL A 37 -14.94 -13.31 4.60
N ALA A 38 -15.63 -12.25 5.02
CA ALA A 38 -15.33 -10.88 4.64
C ALA A 38 -14.26 -10.28 5.57
N VAL A 39 -13.18 -9.75 4.99
CA VAL A 39 -12.12 -9.04 5.72
C VAL A 39 -11.97 -7.63 5.15
N LYS A 40 -11.97 -6.61 6.00
CA LYS A 40 -11.74 -5.23 5.55
C LYS A 40 -10.33 -5.01 5.01
N SER A 41 -10.20 -4.29 3.89
CA SER A 41 -8.93 -3.87 3.28
C SER A 41 -8.14 -2.80 4.09
N THR A 42 -8.04 -2.98 5.40
CA THR A 42 -7.23 -2.11 6.28
C THR A 42 -5.75 -2.50 6.28
N PHE A 43 -4.86 -1.65 6.79
CA PHE A 43 -3.40 -1.83 6.64
C PHE A 43 -2.82 -3.18 7.12
N ASN A 44 -3.50 -3.92 8.00
CA ASN A 44 -2.99 -5.16 8.60
C ASN A 44 -3.65 -6.44 8.07
N TRP A 45 -4.34 -6.41 6.92
CA TRP A 45 -5.14 -7.58 6.48
C TRP A 45 -4.33 -8.81 6.07
N TYR A 46 -3.05 -8.66 5.68
CA TYR A 46 -2.26 -9.72 5.02
C TYR A 46 -2.21 -11.02 5.80
N TRP A 47 -1.79 -10.97 7.07
CA TRP A 47 -1.61 -12.16 7.90
C TRP A 47 -2.93 -12.91 8.13
N LEU A 48 -4.03 -12.17 8.24
CA LEU A 48 -5.35 -12.74 8.49
C LEU A 48 -5.91 -13.42 7.24
N VAL A 49 -5.87 -12.73 6.10
CA VAL A 49 -6.35 -13.28 4.83
C VAL A 49 -5.50 -14.48 4.41
N ASP A 50 -4.17 -14.36 4.46
CA ASP A 50 -3.27 -15.47 4.10
C ASP A 50 -3.48 -16.66 5.04
N GLY A 51 -3.52 -16.40 6.35
CA GLY A 51 -3.74 -17.44 7.34
C GLY A 51 -5.07 -18.16 7.17
N LEU A 52 -6.15 -17.44 6.87
CA LEU A 52 -7.46 -18.06 6.62
C LEU A 52 -7.51 -18.80 5.28
N GLN A 53 -6.91 -18.26 4.21
CA GLN A 53 -6.80 -18.95 2.92
C GLN A 53 -6.01 -20.25 3.01
N GLU A 54 -4.90 -20.27 3.76
CA GLU A 54 -4.09 -21.46 4.03
C GLU A 54 -4.88 -22.56 4.78
N HIS A 55 -5.91 -22.17 5.54
CA HIS A 55 -6.81 -23.10 6.22
C HIS A 55 -8.08 -23.44 5.41
N GLY A 56 -8.15 -23.02 4.14
CA GLY A 56 -9.21 -23.39 3.20
C GLY A 56 -10.48 -22.55 3.33
N TYR A 57 -10.44 -21.39 3.99
CA TYR A 57 -11.58 -20.48 3.98
C TYR A 57 -11.68 -19.75 2.64
N ASN A 58 -12.91 -19.47 2.20
CA ASN A 58 -13.19 -18.63 1.04
C ASN A 58 -13.22 -17.16 1.47
N LEU A 59 -12.28 -16.34 0.99
CA LEU A 59 -12.08 -14.97 1.47
C LEU A 59 -12.59 -13.94 0.47
N GLN A 60 -13.27 -12.92 0.99
CA GLN A 60 -13.63 -11.70 0.26
C GLN A 60 -12.96 -10.51 0.94
N LEU A 61 -11.99 -9.89 0.27
CA LEU A 61 -11.38 -8.66 0.74
C LEU A 61 -12.32 -7.50 0.40
N VAL A 62 -12.84 -6.80 1.41
CA VAL A 62 -13.84 -5.75 1.24
C VAL A 62 -13.19 -4.47 0.76
N ASN A 63 -13.75 -3.85 -0.30
CA ASN A 63 -13.43 -2.48 -0.68
C ASN A 63 -14.09 -1.50 0.28
N THR A 64 -13.37 -1.09 1.32
CA THR A 64 -13.96 -0.23 2.36
C THR A 64 -14.39 1.15 1.84
N ALA A 65 -13.80 1.63 0.74
CA ALA A 65 -14.15 2.94 0.17
C ALA A 65 -15.44 2.89 -0.68
N ALA A 66 -15.79 1.72 -1.21
CA ALA A 66 -17.00 1.52 -2.02
C ALA A 66 -18.21 1.05 -1.19
N VAL A 67 -18.02 0.72 0.09
CA VAL A 67 -19.12 0.38 1.00
C VAL A 67 -19.81 1.66 1.43
N ASN A 68 -21.00 1.91 0.89
CA ASN A 68 -21.86 3.00 1.34
C ASN A 68 -22.42 2.66 2.74
N GLN A 69 -21.88 3.29 3.78
CA GLN A 69 -22.54 3.31 5.07
C GLN A 69 -23.78 4.22 4.94
N TYR A 70 -24.97 3.71 5.28
CA TYR A 70 -26.21 4.50 5.21
C TYR A 70 -26.03 5.85 5.92
N ASP A 71 -26.17 6.94 5.16
CA ASP A 71 -26.16 8.31 5.66
C ASP A 71 -27.23 8.45 6.75
N GLY A 72 -26.79 8.60 8.01
CA GLY A 72 -27.67 8.93 9.13
C GLY A 72 -27.58 8.05 10.37
N LEU A 73 -26.90 6.90 10.34
CA LEU A 73 -26.73 6.06 11.53
C LEU A 73 -25.48 6.44 12.33
N LYS A 74 -25.71 7.24 13.38
CA LYS A 74 -24.71 7.70 14.37
C LYS A 74 -24.18 6.59 15.30
N TYR A 75 -24.38 5.32 14.95
CA TYR A 75 -24.01 4.15 15.74
C TYR A 75 -22.87 3.37 15.06
N SER A 76 -21.66 3.95 15.04
CA SER A 76 -20.47 3.33 14.45
C SER A 76 -19.67 2.53 15.51
N GLY A 77 -20.10 1.29 15.75
CA GLY A 77 -19.31 0.33 16.52
C GLY A 77 -18.70 -0.75 15.63
N ASP A 78 -17.51 -1.27 15.99
CA ASP A 78 -16.81 -2.36 15.27
C ASP A 78 -17.72 -3.57 14.97
N TYR A 79 -18.67 -3.85 15.87
CA TYR A 79 -19.65 -4.92 15.70
C TYR A 79 -20.72 -4.60 14.66
N HIS A 80 -21.31 -3.40 14.68
CA HIS A 80 -22.33 -3.03 13.70
C HIS A 80 -21.76 -3.04 12.28
N ASP A 81 -20.54 -2.55 12.14
CA ASP A 81 -19.81 -2.54 10.88
C ASP A 81 -19.47 -3.96 10.39
N ALA A 82 -18.97 -4.86 11.26
CA ALA A 82 -18.75 -6.25 10.89
C ALA A 82 -20.04 -6.98 10.47
N PHE A 83 -21.15 -6.69 11.15
CA PHE A 83 -22.47 -7.23 10.81
C PHE A 83 -22.94 -6.73 9.44
N HIS A 84 -22.81 -5.42 9.18
CA HIS A 84 -23.21 -4.83 7.90
C HIS A 84 -22.43 -5.44 6.74
N LEU A 85 -21.13 -5.67 6.88
CA LEU A 85 -20.34 -6.34 5.85
C LEU A 85 -20.78 -7.78 5.61
N ALA A 86 -21.07 -8.54 6.67
CA ALA A 86 -21.59 -9.90 6.54
C ALA A 86 -22.96 -9.90 5.84
N HIS A 87 -23.84 -8.94 6.18
CA HIS A 87 -25.14 -8.74 5.55
C HIS A 87 -25.03 -8.45 4.05
N LEU A 88 -24.07 -7.61 3.62
CA LEU A 88 -23.81 -7.33 2.20
C LEU A 88 -23.19 -8.54 1.47
N MET A 89 -22.37 -9.33 2.17
CA MET A 89 -21.75 -10.54 1.61
C MET A 89 -22.79 -11.60 1.27
N ARG A 90 -23.79 -11.80 2.13
CA ARG A 90 -24.81 -12.85 1.98
C ARG A 90 -25.53 -12.82 0.61
N PRO A 91 -26.10 -11.69 0.13
CA PRO A 91 -26.72 -11.62 -1.19
C PRO A 91 -25.72 -11.40 -2.33
N GLY A 92 -24.41 -11.39 -2.06
CA GLY A 92 -23.36 -11.23 -3.09
C GLY A 92 -23.19 -9.80 -3.62
N ILE A 93 -23.62 -8.77 -2.87
CA ILE A 93 -23.50 -7.35 -3.27
C ILE A 93 -22.34 -6.63 -2.59
N LEU A 94 -21.56 -7.34 -1.78
CA LEU A 94 -20.39 -6.80 -1.08
C LEU A 94 -19.35 -6.30 -2.08
N PRO A 95 -19.00 -5.00 -2.06
CA PRO A 95 -17.90 -4.48 -2.87
C PRO A 95 -16.58 -5.09 -2.41
N THR A 96 -15.85 -5.73 -3.33
CA THR A 96 -14.59 -6.41 -3.03
C THR A 96 -13.39 -5.81 -3.77
N GLU A 97 -12.21 -5.99 -3.18
CA GLU A 97 -10.93 -5.67 -3.75
C GLU A 97 -10.22 -6.93 -4.24
N TYR A 98 -9.30 -6.74 -5.18
CA TYR A 98 -8.45 -7.81 -5.67
C TYR A 98 -7.38 -8.18 -4.64
N ILE A 99 -7.40 -9.43 -4.21
CA ILE A 99 -6.36 -10.02 -3.36
C ILE A 99 -5.15 -10.36 -4.24
N TYR A 100 -4.13 -9.51 -4.20
CA TYR A 100 -2.91 -9.75 -4.96
C TYR A 100 -2.20 -11.05 -4.52
N PRO A 101 -1.45 -11.73 -5.39
CA PRO A 101 -0.72 -12.94 -5.01
C PRO A 101 0.27 -12.69 -3.87
N LYS A 102 0.27 -13.55 -2.84
CA LYS A 102 1.12 -13.44 -1.63
C LYS A 102 2.60 -13.21 -1.97
N ALA A 103 3.13 -13.96 -2.94
CA ALA A 103 4.53 -13.88 -3.37
C ALA A 103 4.94 -12.50 -3.92
N GLN A 104 4.00 -11.70 -4.44
CA GLN A 104 4.30 -10.41 -5.05
C GLN A 104 4.09 -9.22 -4.09
N ARG A 105 3.29 -9.38 -3.02
CA ARG A 105 2.91 -8.28 -2.12
C ARG A 105 4.10 -7.60 -1.44
N ALA A 106 5.07 -8.39 -0.96
CA ALA A 106 6.25 -7.83 -0.28
C ALA A 106 7.06 -6.90 -1.20
N ILE A 107 7.17 -7.24 -2.49
CA ILE A 107 7.90 -6.42 -3.46
C ILE A 107 7.09 -5.16 -3.82
N ARG A 108 5.76 -5.26 -3.91
CA ARG A 108 4.88 -4.09 -4.05
C ARG A 108 5.06 -3.11 -2.90
N ASP A 109 5.02 -3.60 -1.67
CA ASP A 109 5.19 -2.75 -0.48
C ASP A 109 6.59 -2.10 -0.44
N LEU A 110 7.61 -2.83 -0.90
CA LEU A 110 8.96 -2.30 -1.07
C LEU A 110 8.97 -1.13 -2.08
N LEU A 111 8.32 -1.26 -3.24
CA LEU A 111 8.23 -0.17 -4.23
C LEU A 111 7.40 1.01 -3.72
N ARG A 112 6.34 0.76 -2.93
CA ARG A 112 5.58 1.82 -2.24
C ARG A 112 6.44 2.55 -1.21
N ARG A 113 7.28 1.82 -0.44
CA ARG A 113 8.26 2.43 0.47
C ARG A 113 9.26 3.28 -0.30
N ARG A 114 9.77 2.79 -1.44
CA ARG A 114 10.66 3.57 -2.33
C ARG A 114 9.99 4.86 -2.78
N LEU A 115 8.71 4.83 -3.18
CA LEU A 115 7.96 6.04 -3.55
C LEU A 115 7.91 7.05 -2.39
N SER A 116 7.65 6.59 -1.17
CA SER A 116 7.68 7.44 0.02
C SER A 116 9.06 8.08 0.23
N LEU A 117 10.14 7.32 0.09
CA LEU A 117 11.51 7.84 0.20
C LEU A 117 11.83 8.88 -0.88
N VAL A 118 11.37 8.69 -2.13
CA VAL A 118 11.56 9.69 -3.19
C VAL A 118 10.85 11.00 -2.87
N ARG A 119 9.63 10.94 -2.30
CA ARG A 119 8.92 12.12 -1.83
C ARG A 119 9.69 12.81 -0.70
N SER A 120 10.19 12.05 0.28
CA SER A 120 11.02 12.58 1.36
C SER A 120 12.31 13.22 0.85
N ALA A 121 13.02 12.59 -0.10
CA ALA A 121 14.23 13.15 -0.72
C ALA A 121 13.94 14.48 -1.42
N SER A 122 12.82 14.56 -2.14
CA SER A 122 12.39 15.77 -2.83
C SER A 122 12.03 16.89 -1.85
N ALA A 123 11.26 16.58 -0.82
CA ALA A 123 10.93 17.52 0.25
C ALA A 123 12.18 18.03 0.97
N GLN A 124 13.16 17.15 1.19
CA GLN A 124 14.42 17.52 1.82
C GLN A 124 15.26 18.47 0.97
N LEU A 125 15.36 18.23 -0.34
CA LEU A 125 16.03 19.16 -1.26
C LEU A 125 15.33 20.52 -1.30
N ILE A 126 14.00 20.55 -1.35
CA ILE A 126 13.22 21.79 -1.33
C ILE A 126 13.48 22.54 -0.03
N SER A 127 13.49 21.86 1.11
CA SER A 127 13.81 22.46 2.41
C SER A 127 15.19 23.11 2.42
N VAL A 128 16.21 22.41 1.88
CA VAL A 128 17.57 22.97 1.71
C VAL A 128 17.58 24.19 0.79
N GLN A 129 16.89 24.15 -0.34
CA GLN A 129 16.77 25.31 -1.26
C GLN A 129 16.12 26.50 -0.56
N SER A 130 15.03 26.27 0.17
CA SER A 130 14.32 27.29 0.94
C SER A 130 15.23 27.91 2.01
N GLN A 131 16.04 27.11 2.70
CA GLN A 131 16.99 27.59 3.71
C GLN A 131 18.06 28.49 3.08
N ILE A 132 18.59 28.13 1.91
CA ILE A 132 19.59 28.94 1.21
C ILE A 132 18.96 30.25 0.72
N TRP A 133 17.76 30.17 0.14
CA TRP A 133 17.09 31.35 -0.40
C TRP A 133 16.74 32.35 0.70
N ARG A 134 16.19 31.91 1.84
CA ARG A 134 15.86 32.84 2.95
C ARG A 134 17.09 33.45 3.63
N SER A 135 18.22 32.73 3.68
CA SER A 135 19.43 33.21 4.37
C SER A 135 20.34 34.06 3.49
N ALA A 136 20.38 33.81 2.18
CA ALA A 136 21.33 34.47 1.26
C ALA A 136 20.66 35.18 0.08
N GLY A 137 19.34 35.09 -0.09
CA GLY A 137 18.64 35.65 -1.25
C GLY A 137 18.92 34.92 -2.57
N ILE A 138 19.70 33.84 -2.55
CA ILE A 138 20.16 33.13 -3.75
C ILE A 138 19.23 31.94 -4.02
N ARG A 139 18.74 31.83 -5.26
CA ARG A 139 18.06 30.64 -5.75
C ARG A 139 19.07 29.65 -6.32
N ILE A 140 19.10 28.42 -5.78
CA ILE A 140 19.96 27.34 -6.28
C ILE A 140 19.10 26.26 -6.91
N LYS A 141 19.51 25.74 -8.08
CA LYS A 141 18.86 24.60 -8.75
C LYS A 141 19.12 23.31 -7.98
N SER A 142 18.13 22.41 -7.91
CA SER A 142 18.28 21.12 -7.23
C SER A 142 19.40 20.28 -7.82
N GLU A 143 19.68 20.39 -9.12
CA GLU A 143 20.81 19.71 -9.77
C GLU A 143 22.16 20.12 -9.17
N THR A 144 22.35 21.40 -8.87
CA THR A 144 23.57 21.90 -8.24
C THR A 144 23.74 21.31 -6.83
N LEU A 145 22.66 21.21 -6.06
CA LEU A 145 22.68 20.63 -4.70
C LEU A 145 22.92 19.12 -4.68
N ARG A 146 22.63 18.42 -5.78
CA ARG A 146 22.87 16.99 -5.92
C ARG A 146 24.34 16.66 -6.20
N LYS A 147 25.16 17.66 -6.56
CA LYS A 147 26.56 17.42 -6.86
C LYS A 147 27.34 17.16 -5.56
N PRO A 148 28.21 16.13 -5.52
CA PRO A 148 29.00 15.82 -4.32
C PRO A 148 29.94 16.94 -3.87
N ASP A 149 30.35 17.80 -4.80
CA ASP A 149 31.27 18.92 -4.60
C ASP A 149 30.57 20.25 -4.28
N PHE A 150 29.25 20.23 -4.03
CA PHE A 150 28.51 21.43 -3.65
C PHE A 150 29.10 22.06 -2.39
N LYS A 151 29.58 23.32 -2.50
CA LYS A 151 30.18 24.07 -1.39
C LYS A 151 29.20 25.10 -0.83
N THR A 152 29.12 25.16 0.50
CA THR A 152 28.33 26.14 1.24
C THR A 152 29.09 27.43 1.55
N ALA A 153 30.18 27.70 0.84
CA ALA A 153 31.10 28.83 1.12
C ALA A 153 30.47 30.23 1.01
N LEU A 154 29.33 30.36 0.33
CA LEU A 154 28.56 31.61 0.24
C LEU A 154 27.60 31.83 1.42
N LEU A 155 27.56 30.88 2.37
CA LEU A 155 26.64 30.88 3.50
C LEU A 155 27.39 31.17 4.80
N ASN A 156 26.76 31.93 5.70
CA ASN A 156 27.37 32.38 6.95
C ASN A 156 26.58 31.93 8.18
N GLY A 157 27.23 32.01 9.36
CA GLY A 157 26.65 31.63 10.65
C GLY A 157 26.29 30.15 10.71
N TYR A 158 25.08 29.84 11.19
CA TYR A 158 24.58 28.45 11.32
C TYR A 158 23.98 27.89 10.01
N THR A 159 23.88 28.69 8.96
CA THR A 159 23.25 28.28 7.69
C THR A 159 24.00 27.11 7.00
N PRO A 160 25.35 27.11 6.90
CA PRO A 160 26.09 25.98 6.34
C PRO A 160 25.79 24.65 7.07
N GLN A 161 25.70 24.68 8.40
CA GLN A 161 25.41 23.48 9.20
C GLN A 161 24.02 22.92 8.88
N ALA A 162 22.99 23.78 8.84
CA ALA A 162 21.62 23.36 8.50
C ALA A 162 21.53 22.79 7.08
N VAL A 163 22.19 23.42 6.10
CA VAL A 163 22.25 22.94 4.72
C VAL A 163 22.97 21.61 4.63
N ASN A 164 24.15 21.47 5.25
CA ASN A 164 24.94 20.24 5.23
C ASN A 164 24.21 19.08 5.90
N ALA A 165 23.54 19.32 7.04
CA ALA A 165 22.70 18.32 7.69
C ALA A 165 21.58 17.85 6.76
N GLY A 166 20.92 18.79 6.08
CA GLY A 166 19.85 18.45 5.15
C GLY A 166 20.32 17.67 3.92
N LEU A 167 21.47 18.02 3.36
CA LEU A 167 22.10 17.29 2.25
C LEU A 167 22.58 15.90 2.69
N THR A 168 23.04 15.75 3.92
CA THR A 168 23.44 14.44 4.49
C THR A 168 22.23 13.50 4.54
N VAL A 169 21.09 13.98 5.08
CA VAL A 169 19.84 13.20 5.10
C VAL A 169 19.40 12.84 3.68
N TYR A 170 19.43 13.80 2.75
CA TYR A 170 19.13 13.54 1.35
C TYR A 170 20.01 12.42 0.76
N ALA A 171 21.32 12.46 1.00
CA ALA A 171 22.27 11.47 0.48
C ALA A 171 22.00 10.07 1.06
N VAL A 172 21.66 9.96 2.34
CA VAL A 172 21.25 8.70 2.97
C VAL A 172 19.97 8.16 2.32
N ILE A 173 18.94 9.01 2.16
CA ILE A 173 17.68 8.59 1.52
C ILE A 173 17.95 8.08 0.09
N GLN A 174 18.83 8.73 -0.68
CA GLN A 174 19.18 8.28 -2.02
C GLN A 174 19.88 6.92 -2.03
N ARG A 175 20.76 6.66 -1.07
CA ARG A 175 21.40 5.34 -0.93
C ARG A 175 20.36 4.24 -0.69
N GLU A 176 19.41 4.50 0.21
CA GLU A 176 18.32 3.56 0.50
C GLU A 176 17.40 3.36 -0.71
N ILE A 177 17.04 4.43 -1.43
CA ILE A 177 16.29 4.31 -2.69
C ILE A 177 17.00 3.37 -3.66
N ASN A 178 18.31 3.56 -3.88
CA ASN A 178 19.08 2.73 -4.80
C ASN A 178 19.10 1.25 -4.32
N ALA A 179 19.28 1.01 -3.02
CA ALA A 179 19.28 -0.35 -2.46
C ALA A 179 17.92 -1.05 -2.65
N LEU A 180 16.81 -0.33 -2.43
CA LEU A 180 15.47 -0.84 -2.67
C LEU A 180 15.23 -1.12 -4.15
N GLU A 181 15.66 -0.23 -5.04
CA GLU A 181 15.52 -0.41 -6.49
C GLU A 181 16.27 -1.65 -7.00
N GLN A 182 17.48 -1.90 -6.51
CA GLN A 182 18.24 -3.12 -6.83
C GLN A 182 17.52 -4.38 -6.32
N SER A 183 17.07 -4.35 -5.07
CA SER A 183 16.35 -5.48 -4.45
C SER A 183 15.07 -5.80 -5.22
N ALA A 184 14.29 -4.78 -5.59
CA ALA A 184 13.06 -4.95 -6.37
C ALA A 184 13.35 -5.55 -7.75
N TYR A 185 14.42 -5.11 -8.42
CA TYR A 185 14.78 -5.61 -9.74
C TYR A 185 15.25 -7.07 -9.71
N GLN A 186 15.92 -7.50 -8.63
CA GLN A 186 16.37 -8.88 -8.45
C GLN A 186 15.26 -9.84 -8.02
N ALA A 187 14.30 -9.36 -7.21
CA ALA A 187 13.27 -10.20 -6.62
C ALA A 187 12.16 -10.60 -7.61
N VAL A 188 12.02 -9.88 -8.73
CA VAL A 188 10.95 -10.10 -9.68
C VAL A 188 11.46 -10.88 -10.88
N LYS A 189 10.85 -12.04 -11.14
CA LYS A 189 10.97 -12.71 -12.44
C LYS A 189 10.32 -11.83 -13.48
N LEU A 190 11.14 -11.26 -14.38
CA LEU A 190 10.63 -10.42 -15.46
C LEU A 190 9.67 -11.23 -16.32
N THR A 191 8.42 -10.78 -16.41
CA THR A 191 7.39 -11.38 -17.24
C THR A 191 7.40 -10.74 -18.62
N LYS A 192 6.68 -11.34 -19.58
CA LYS A 192 6.44 -10.72 -20.89
C LYS A 192 5.79 -9.34 -20.75
N ASP A 193 4.92 -9.16 -19.75
CA ASP A 193 4.27 -7.87 -19.48
C ASP A 193 5.29 -6.79 -19.12
N PHE A 194 6.32 -7.14 -18.35
CA PHE A 194 7.42 -6.22 -18.04
C PHE A 194 8.18 -5.80 -19.30
N GLU A 195 8.48 -6.75 -20.19
CA GLU A 195 9.18 -6.47 -21.45
C GLU A 195 8.38 -5.51 -22.33
N ILE A 196 7.06 -5.70 -22.43
CA ILE A 196 6.15 -4.81 -23.15
C ILE A 196 6.19 -3.40 -22.54
N LEU A 197 6.12 -3.29 -21.21
CA LEU A 197 6.19 -1.99 -20.52
C LEU A 197 7.51 -1.26 -20.80
N GLN A 198 8.63 -1.97 -20.92
CA GLN A 198 9.93 -1.36 -21.26
C GLN A 198 10.00 -0.80 -22.70
N THR A 199 9.08 -1.16 -23.59
CA THR A 199 9.00 -0.58 -24.94
C THR A 199 8.40 0.82 -24.96
N ILE A 200 7.69 1.21 -23.89
CA ILE A 200 7.00 2.50 -23.80
C ILE A 200 8.00 3.60 -23.46
N ARG A 201 8.07 4.64 -24.31
CA ARG A 201 8.94 5.80 -24.06
C ARG A 201 8.58 6.46 -22.73
N GLY A 202 9.57 6.60 -21.85
CA GLY A 202 9.42 7.19 -20.52
C GLY A 202 9.15 6.18 -19.40
N VAL A 203 8.90 4.91 -19.73
CA VAL A 203 8.75 3.84 -18.73
C VAL A 203 10.09 3.16 -18.48
N GLY A 204 10.80 3.64 -17.47
CA GLY A 204 12.04 3.00 -16.99
C GLY A 204 11.76 1.71 -16.21
N LYS A 205 12.82 0.99 -15.83
CA LYS A 205 12.75 -0.28 -15.08
C LYS A 205 11.84 -0.22 -13.85
N ILE A 206 12.04 0.77 -12.99
CA ILE A 206 11.29 0.89 -11.72
C ILE A 206 9.82 1.23 -11.97
N LEU A 207 9.54 2.13 -12.91
CA LEU A 207 8.16 2.47 -13.25
C LEU A 207 7.46 1.26 -13.89
N GLY A 208 8.12 0.54 -14.79
CA GLY A 208 7.60 -0.70 -15.37
C GLY A 208 7.29 -1.77 -14.33
N LEU A 209 8.21 -2.00 -13.38
CA LEU A 209 7.98 -2.93 -12.26
C LEU A 209 6.79 -2.49 -11.40
N THR A 210 6.69 -1.20 -11.12
CA THR A 210 5.58 -0.64 -10.33
C THR A 210 4.25 -0.85 -11.05
N ILE A 211 4.16 -0.53 -12.34
CA ILE A 211 2.93 -0.73 -13.14
C ILE A 211 2.54 -2.20 -13.16
N MET A 212 3.48 -3.09 -13.52
CA MET A 212 3.21 -4.53 -13.58
C MET A 212 2.71 -5.08 -12.24
N LEU A 213 3.43 -4.75 -11.17
CA LEU A 213 3.10 -5.27 -9.85
C LEU A 213 1.80 -4.68 -9.33
N GLU A 214 1.53 -3.39 -9.48
CA GLU A 214 0.30 -2.72 -9.01
C GLU A 214 -0.93 -3.14 -9.82
N ALA A 215 -0.80 -3.30 -11.15
CA ALA A 215 -1.90 -3.76 -12.00
C ALA A 215 -2.36 -5.17 -11.61
N GLY A 216 -1.41 -6.04 -11.25
CA GLY A 216 -1.68 -7.46 -10.98
C GLY A 216 -2.07 -8.20 -12.26
N ASP A 217 -3.01 -9.13 -12.16
CA ASP A 217 -3.57 -9.77 -13.35
C ASP A 217 -4.41 -8.77 -14.15
N ILE A 218 -3.96 -8.44 -15.37
CA ILE A 218 -4.64 -7.50 -16.24
C ILE A 218 -5.92 -8.08 -16.84
N HIS A 219 -6.06 -9.41 -16.90
CA HIS A 219 -7.23 -10.10 -17.45
C HIS A 219 -8.45 -10.01 -16.54
N ARG A 220 -8.30 -9.52 -15.31
CA ARG A 220 -9.44 -9.22 -14.42
C ARG A 220 -10.31 -8.06 -14.92
N PHE A 221 -9.80 -7.27 -15.86
CA PHE A 221 -10.54 -6.19 -16.51
C PHE A 221 -11.05 -6.65 -17.87
N THR A 222 -12.34 -6.43 -18.13
CA THR A 222 -12.96 -6.80 -19.42
C THR A 222 -12.53 -5.92 -20.59
N SER A 223 -12.01 -4.71 -20.31
CA SER A 223 -11.51 -3.79 -21.33
C SER A 223 -10.48 -2.82 -20.75
N ALA A 224 -9.70 -2.16 -21.61
CA ALA A 224 -8.75 -1.12 -21.19
C ALA A 224 -9.43 0.07 -20.50
N GLY A 225 -10.67 0.40 -20.88
CA GLY A 225 -11.45 1.45 -20.22
C GLY A 225 -11.73 1.15 -18.75
N ASN A 226 -12.04 -0.12 -18.44
CA ASN A 226 -12.30 -0.57 -17.07
C ASN A 226 -11.03 -0.64 -16.20
N PHE A 227 -9.86 -0.72 -16.84
CA PHE A 227 -8.58 -0.62 -16.14
C PHE A 227 -8.22 0.83 -15.81
N ALA A 228 -8.61 1.78 -16.67
CA ALA A 228 -8.24 3.19 -16.55
C ALA A 228 -9.25 4.05 -15.77
N SER A 229 -10.44 3.51 -15.49
CA SER A 229 -11.55 4.16 -14.77
C SER A 229 -11.40 4.17 -13.26
#